data_AF-E0D4T4-F1
#
_entry.id   AF-E0D4T4-F1
#
_cell.length_a   1.000
_cell.length_b   1.000
_cell.length_c   1.000
_cell.angle_alpha   90.00
_cell.angle_beta   90.00
_cell.angle_gamma   90.00
#
_symmetry.space_group_name_H-M   'P 1'
#
loop_
_entity.id
_entity.type
_entity.pdbx_description
1 polymer ?
#
loop_
_entity_poly.entity_id
_entity_poly.type
_entity_poly.pdbx_seq_one_letter_code
_entity_poly.pdbx_strand_id
1 'polypeptide(L)'
;MIMFSIISMLMLTEFLSPLMNSSLLLIMNSALLTKLGAAPFHFWFPEVMEGLNWMNCLILLTWQKIAPMILIMNNYFNIKFMIFIIMSCLIVSTLMSFNQTSLRKIMAFSSINHISWMICALLVSFSIWLIYLLIYIFINLNIILIFKYSNSFYLNQMMNNLNYNKTLKLSLMINFLSLGGLPP
;
A
#
# COMPACT_ATOMS: atom_id res chain seq x y z
N MET A 1 12.00 -5.20 -14.59
CA MET A 1 11.15 -6.35 -14.24
C MET A 1 9.78 -6.29 -14.90
N ILE A 2 8.92 -5.30 -14.62
CA ILE A 2 7.55 -5.28 -15.18
C ILE A 2 7.52 -5.28 -16.71
N MET A 3 8.31 -4.41 -17.36
CA MET A 3 8.40 -4.41 -18.83
C MET A 3 8.95 -5.74 -19.36
N PHE A 4 9.93 -6.33 -18.68
CA PHE A 4 10.46 -7.64 -19.05
C PHE A 4 9.40 -8.74 -18.91
N SER A 5 8.61 -8.76 -17.82
CA SER A 5 7.53 -9.74 -17.63
C SER A 5 6.40 -9.56 -18.64
N ILE A 6 6.07 -8.32 -19.00
CA ILE A 6 5.06 -8.02 -20.03
C ILE A 6 5.55 -8.48 -21.40
N ILE A 7 6.81 -8.18 -21.76
CA ILE A 7 7.41 -8.61 -23.02
C ILE A 7 7.46 -10.14 -23.09
N SER A 8 7.89 -10.81 -22.02
CA SER A 8 7.90 -12.28 -21.98
C SER A 8 6.51 -12.90 -22.11
N MET A 9 5.48 -12.23 -21.59
CA MET A 9 4.10 -12.66 -21.75
C MET A 9 3.63 -12.53 -23.20
N LEU A 10 3.75 -11.34 -23.77
CA LEU A 10 3.27 -11.03 -25.11
C LEU A 10 3.95 -11.89 -26.18
N MET A 11 5.26 -12.14 -26.04
CA MET A 11 6.02 -12.97 -26.99
C MET A 11 5.61 -14.45 -26.97
N LEU A 12 4.94 -14.90 -25.91
CA LEU A 12 4.62 -16.31 -25.69
C LEU A 12 3.13 -16.62 -25.83
N THR A 13 2.24 -15.63 -25.71
CA THR A 13 0.80 -15.81 -25.92
C THR A 13 0.42 -16.19 -27.35
N GLU A 14 1.29 -15.93 -28.33
CA GLU A 14 1.07 -16.35 -29.73
C GLU A 14 1.46 -17.82 -30.00
N PHE A 15 2.25 -18.47 -29.13
CA PHE A 15 2.85 -19.79 -29.43
C PHE A 15 2.70 -20.87 -28.34
N LEU A 16 2.25 -20.57 -27.12
CA LEU A 16 2.27 -21.54 -26.01
C LEU A 16 0.92 -22.04 -25.51
N SER A 17 0.95 -23.28 -25.04
CA SER A 17 -0.16 -23.98 -24.39
C SER A 17 -0.65 -23.26 -23.12
N PRO A 18 -1.94 -23.39 -22.75
CA PRO A 18 -2.54 -22.66 -21.62
C PRO A 18 -1.90 -22.96 -20.26
N LEU A 19 -1.18 -24.07 -20.10
CA LEU A 19 -0.45 -24.43 -18.87
C LEU A 19 0.80 -23.57 -18.64
N MET A 20 1.53 -23.24 -19.72
CA MET A 20 2.74 -22.40 -19.66
C MET A 20 2.41 -20.93 -19.35
N ASN A 21 1.17 -20.53 -19.60
CA ASN A 21 0.63 -19.22 -19.23
C ASN A 21 0.57 -19.01 -17.69
N SER A 22 0.38 -20.08 -16.91
CA SER A 22 0.17 -19.97 -15.45
C SER A 22 1.40 -19.50 -14.67
N SER A 23 2.60 -19.97 -15.03
CA SER A 23 3.86 -19.56 -14.38
C SER A 23 4.23 -18.13 -14.75
N LEU A 24 4.05 -17.73 -16.01
CA LEU A 24 4.27 -16.37 -16.47
C LEU A 24 3.28 -15.39 -15.84
N LEU A 25 2.02 -15.79 -15.64
CA LEU A 25 1.00 -14.99 -14.93
C LEU A 25 1.44 -14.74 -13.49
N LEU A 26 2.04 -15.75 -12.84
CA LEU A 26 2.58 -15.62 -11.49
C LEU A 26 3.79 -14.67 -11.45
N ILE A 27 4.68 -14.73 -12.43
CA ILE A 27 5.82 -13.81 -12.57
C ILE A 27 5.32 -12.37 -12.79
N MET A 28 4.35 -12.17 -13.66
CA MET A 28 3.76 -10.85 -13.88
C MET A 28 3.09 -10.31 -12.62
N ASN A 29 2.27 -11.13 -11.94
CA ASN A 29 1.60 -10.71 -10.71
C ASN A 29 2.60 -10.39 -9.60
N SER A 30 3.65 -11.21 -9.40
CA SER A 30 4.72 -10.90 -8.45
C SER A 30 5.47 -9.59 -8.81
N ALA A 31 5.72 -9.32 -10.10
CA ALA A 31 6.32 -8.06 -10.53
C ALA A 31 5.41 -6.85 -10.24
N LEU A 32 4.09 -6.97 -10.39
CA LEU A 32 3.15 -5.91 -10.03
C LEU A 32 3.08 -5.70 -8.51
N LEU A 33 3.12 -6.78 -7.73
CA LEU A 33 3.11 -6.74 -6.27
C LEU A 33 4.39 -6.17 -5.68
N THR A 34 5.54 -6.42 -6.30
CA THR A 34 6.80 -5.75 -5.93
C THR A 34 6.66 -4.24 -6.10
N LYS A 35 6.10 -3.76 -7.22
CA LYS A 35 5.85 -2.31 -7.43
C LYS A 35 4.82 -1.71 -6.47
N LEU A 36 3.86 -2.50 -5.98
CA LEU A 36 2.95 -2.07 -4.92
C LEU A 36 3.61 -1.97 -3.54
N GLY A 37 4.71 -2.70 -3.32
CA GLY A 37 5.32 -2.86 -2.00
C GLY A 37 4.55 -3.85 -1.12
N ALA A 38 3.81 -4.79 -1.71
CA ALA A 38 3.13 -5.86 -0.96
C ALA A 38 4.15 -6.84 -0.37
N ALA A 39 3.91 -7.36 0.83
CA ALA A 39 4.71 -8.45 1.37
C ALA A 39 4.52 -9.72 0.52
N PRO A 40 5.55 -10.58 0.37
CA PRO A 40 6.90 -10.49 0.98
C PRO A 40 7.84 -9.48 0.31
N PHE A 41 7.46 -8.86 -0.80
CA PHE A 41 8.28 -7.94 -1.61
C PHE A 41 8.38 -6.50 -1.10
N HIS A 42 8.15 -6.30 0.19
CA HIS A 42 7.88 -4.99 0.80
C HIS A 42 9.13 -4.22 1.22
N PHE A 43 10.31 -4.83 1.31
CA PHE A 43 11.50 -4.24 1.95
C PHE A 43 11.91 -2.86 1.40
N TRP A 44 11.83 -2.67 0.09
CA TRP A 44 12.17 -1.39 -0.53
C TRP A 44 11.26 -0.24 -0.09
N PHE A 45 10.01 -0.53 0.28
CA PHE A 45 8.97 0.47 0.41
C PHE A 45 9.10 1.30 1.70
N PRO A 46 9.27 0.72 2.91
CA PRO A 46 9.58 1.49 4.12
C PRO A 46 10.91 2.25 4.05
N GLU A 47 11.93 1.68 3.41
CA GLU A 47 13.26 2.31 3.28
C GLU A 47 13.20 3.54 2.38
N VAL A 48 12.57 3.42 1.20
CA VAL A 48 12.36 4.56 0.30
C VAL A 48 11.49 5.63 0.96
N MET A 49 10.46 5.22 1.71
CA MET A 49 9.62 6.18 2.45
C MET A 49 10.41 7.00 3.47
N GLU A 50 11.41 6.42 4.13
CA GLU A 50 12.20 7.15 5.11
C GLU A 50 13.07 8.26 4.48
N GLY A 51 13.45 8.14 3.20
CA GLY A 51 14.26 9.13 2.50
C GLY A 51 13.49 10.26 1.80
N LEU A 52 12.15 10.24 1.83
CA LEU A 52 11.31 11.16 1.05
C LEU A 52 10.69 12.30 1.87
N ASN A 53 10.40 13.41 1.18
CA ASN A 53 9.57 14.49 1.70
C ASN A 53 8.09 14.09 1.74
N TRP A 54 7.30 14.71 2.63
CA TRP A 54 5.89 14.37 2.85
C TRP A 54 5.02 14.37 1.58
N MET A 55 5.20 15.31 0.66
CA MET A 55 4.44 15.31 -0.61
C MET A 55 4.80 14.12 -1.51
N ASN A 56 6.08 13.73 -1.53
CA ASN A 56 6.51 12.56 -2.30
C ASN A 56 6.04 11.28 -1.64
N CYS A 57 6.04 11.22 -0.30
CA CYS A 57 5.41 10.14 0.45
C CYS A 57 3.92 10.01 0.06
N LEU A 58 3.19 11.12 -0.04
CA LEU A 58 1.78 11.08 -0.44
C LEU A 58 1.60 10.47 -1.83
N ILE A 59 2.37 10.90 -2.82
CA ILE A 59 2.31 10.37 -4.19
C ILE A 59 2.60 8.87 -4.20
N LEU A 60 3.56 8.43 -3.39
CA LEU A 60 3.96 7.02 -3.32
C LEU A 60 2.91 6.17 -2.57
N LEU A 61 2.27 6.69 -1.53
CA LEU A 61 1.16 6.02 -0.84
C LEU A 61 -0.10 5.91 -1.70
N THR A 62 -0.39 6.90 -2.54
CA THR A 62 -1.70 7.02 -3.21
C THR A 62 -1.60 6.72 -4.70
N TRP A 63 -1.02 7.65 -5.44
CA TRP A 63 -1.00 7.65 -6.90
C TRP A 63 -0.30 6.43 -7.49
N GLN A 64 0.84 6.04 -6.91
CA GLN A 64 1.63 4.90 -7.42
C GLN A 64 0.93 3.54 -7.23
N LYS A 65 -0.12 3.46 -6.39
CA LYS A 65 -0.88 2.20 -6.18
C LYS A 65 -1.95 1.96 -7.24
N ILE A 66 -2.42 3.01 -7.93
CA ILE A 66 -3.58 2.92 -8.84
C ILE A 66 -3.25 2.02 -10.04
N ALA A 67 -2.17 2.33 -10.77
CA ALA A 67 -1.84 1.62 -12.00
C ALA A 67 -1.53 0.11 -11.77
N PRO A 68 -0.71 -0.29 -10.78
CA PRO A 68 -0.46 -1.71 -10.57
C PRO A 68 -1.71 -2.49 -10.13
N MET A 69 -2.62 -1.89 -9.35
CA MET A 69 -3.85 -2.56 -8.93
C MET A 69 -4.80 -2.81 -10.10
N ILE A 70 -4.98 -1.83 -10.99
CA ILE A 70 -5.80 -1.99 -12.20
C ILE A 70 -5.22 -3.10 -13.09
N LEU A 71 -3.90 -3.14 -13.25
CA LEU A 71 -3.22 -4.20 -14.02
C LEU A 71 -3.41 -5.58 -13.38
N ILE A 72 -3.33 -5.70 -12.05
CA ILE A 72 -3.59 -6.96 -11.34
C ILE A 72 -5.02 -7.44 -11.61
N MET A 73 -6.01 -6.54 -11.63
CA MET A 73 -7.41 -6.91 -11.87
C MET A 73 -7.66 -7.42 -13.28
N ASN A 74 -7.02 -6.83 -14.28
CA ASN A 74 -7.19 -7.22 -15.68
C ASN A 74 -6.51 -8.56 -16.02
N ASN A 75 -5.59 -9.02 -15.16
CA ASN A 75 -4.87 -10.27 -15.35
C ASN A 75 -5.58 -11.43 -14.64
N TYR A 76 -5.50 -12.63 -15.19
CA TYR A 76 -5.98 -13.82 -14.49
C TYR A 76 -5.07 -14.10 -13.28
N PHE A 77 -5.63 -14.12 -12.07
CA PHE A 77 -4.85 -14.36 -10.85
C PHE A 77 -5.13 -15.74 -10.27
N ASN A 78 -4.06 -16.38 -9.79
CA ASN A 78 -4.19 -17.57 -8.95
C ASN A 78 -4.69 -17.14 -7.56
N ILE A 79 -5.91 -17.51 -7.21
CA ILE A 79 -6.57 -17.13 -5.95
C ILE A 79 -5.73 -17.57 -4.74
N LYS A 80 -5.12 -18.77 -4.77
CA LYS A 80 -4.28 -19.26 -3.67
C LYS A 80 -3.06 -18.36 -3.44
N PHE A 81 -2.47 -17.86 -4.53
CA PHE A 81 -1.33 -16.95 -4.45
C PHE A 81 -1.74 -15.61 -3.84
N MET A 82 -2.87 -15.02 -4.27
CA MET A 82 -3.37 -13.76 -3.71
C MET A 82 -3.70 -13.88 -2.22
N ILE A 83 -4.31 -14.99 -1.78
CA ILE A 83 -4.57 -15.24 -0.35
C ILE A 83 -3.27 -15.28 0.45
N PHE A 84 -2.23 -15.96 -0.06
CA PHE A 84 -0.91 -15.98 0.58
C PHE A 84 -0.34 -14.56 0.76
N ILE A 85 -0.45 -13.72 -0.28
CA ILE A 85 0.01 -12.33 -0.23
C ILE A 85 -0.76 -11.52 0.81
N ILE A 86 -2.09 -11.64 0.85
CA ILE A 86 -2.94 -10.96 1.84
C ILE A 86 -2.49 -11.30 3.26
N MET A 87 -2.34 -12.59 3.57
CA MET A 87 -1.91 -13.04 4.89
C MET A 87 -0.50 -12.55 5.23
N SER A 88 0.44 -12.60 4.28
CA SER A 88 1.79 -12.10 4.50
C SER A 88 1.81 -10.58 4.78
N CYS A 89 0.99 -9.80 4.06
CA CYS A 89 0.89 -8.35 4.26
C CYS A 89 0.34 -8.02 5.64
N LEU A 90 -0.71 -8.71 6.08
CA LEU A 90 -1.30 -8.54 7.43
C LEU A 90 -0.27 -8.82 8.53
N ILE A 91 0.44 -9.95 8.44
CA ILE A 91 1.42 -10.37 9.47
C ILE A 91 2.62 -9.41 9.50
N VAL A 92 3.19 -9.09 8.34
CA VAL A 92 4.39 -8.24 8.27
C VAL A 92 4.07 -6.81 8.71
N SER A 93 2.97 -6.23 8.24
CA SER A 93 2.61 -4.86 8.59
C SER A 93 2.37 -4.70 10.09
N THR A 94 1.63 -5.61 10.71
CA THR A 94 1.35 -5.57 12.14
C THR A 94 2.62 -5.71 12.96
N LEU A 95 3.39 -6.79 12.77
CA LEU A 95 4.61 -7.04 13.54
C LEU A 95 5.68 -5.94 13.37
N MET A 96 5.93 -5.52 12.13
CA MET A 96 7.01 -4.56 11.87
C MET A 96 6.65 -3.13 12.22
N SER A 97 5.36 -2.78 12.30
CA SER A 97 4.93 -1.43 12.70
C SER A 97 5.15 -1.13 14.18
N PHE A 98 5.07 -2.13 15.07
CA PHE A 98 5.15 -1.93 16.52
C PHE A 98 6.46 -1.30 17.00
N ASN A 99 7.56 -1.56 16.28
CA ASN A 99 8.90 -1.11 16.70
C ASN A 99 9.43 0.08 15.87
N GLN A 100 8.56 0.84 15.21
CA GLN A 100 8.98 1.99 14.39
C GLN A 100 8.78 3.31 15.12
N THR A 101 9.81 4.15 15.10
CA THR A 101 9.76 5.52 15.66
C THR A 101 9.58 6.59 14.59
N SER A 102 9.93 6.29 13.33
CA SER A 102 9.74 7.22 12.22
C SER A 102 8.32 7.14 11.66
N LEU A 103 7.65 8.29 11.59
CA LEU A 103 6.26 8.39 11.11
C LEU A 103 6.14 7.91 9.67
N ARG A 104 7.17 8.13 8.84
CA ARG A 104 7.18 7.67 7.45
C ARG A 104 7.18 6.14 7.35
N LYS A 105 7.93 5.42 8.19
CA LYS A 105 7.88 3.95 8.24
C LYS A 105 6.56 3.44 8.80
N ILE A 106 6.01 4.10 9.82
CA ILE A 106 4.68 3.77 10.35
C ILE A 106 3.63 3.86 9.23
N MET A 107 3.63 4.94 8.45
CA MET A 107 2.73 5.11 7.30
C MET A 107 3.01 4.11 6.16
N ALA A 108 4.26 3.71 5.96
CA ALA A 108 4.59 2.66 5.00
C ALA A 108 3.99 1.31 5.43
N PHE A 109 4.19 0.89 6.69
CA PHE A 109 3.62 -0.37 7.18
C PHE A 109 2.10 -0.35 7.27
N SER A 110 1.47 0.77 7.64
CA SER A 110 0.01 0.89 7.57
C SER A 110 -0.49 0.73 6.14
N SER A 111 0.22 1.27 5.15
CA SER A 111 -0.16 1.09 3.75
C SER A 111 0.06 -0.34 3.22
N ILE A 112 1.02 -1.10 3.76
CA ILE A 112 1.17 -2.55 3.50
C ILE A 112 -0.05 -3.29 4.07
N ASN A 113 -0.53 -2.90 5.25
CA ASN A 113 -1.77 -3.43 5.80
C ASN A 113 -2.97 -3.14 4.88
N HIS A 114 -3.16 -1.89 4.45
CA HIS A 114 -4.25 -1.52 3.54
C HIS A 114 -4.15 -2.15 2.16
N ILE A 115 -2.95 -2.47 1.65
CA ILE A 115 -2.80 -3.25 0.42
C ILE A 115 -3.48 -4.62 0.55
N SER A 116 -3.37 -5.28 1.71
CA SER A 116 -4.03 -6.58 1.93
C SER A 116 -5.54 -6.49 1.77
N TRP A 117 -6.16 -5.44 2.33
CA TRP A 117 -7.59 -5.17 2.21
C TRP A 117 -8.00 -4.72 0.82
N MET A 118 -7.16 -3.94 0.13
CA MET A 118 -7.40 -3.58 -1.28
C MET A 118 -7.37 -4.81 -2.18
N ILE A 119 -6.42 -5.74 -1.99
CA ILE A 119 -6.39 -7.00 -2.76
C ILE A 119 -7.63 -7.82 -2.44
N CYS A 120 -8.06 -7.90 -1.18
CA CYS A 120 -9.30 -8.58 -0.79
C CYS A 120 -10.53 -7.97 -1.48
N ALA A 121 -10.67 -6.64 -1.47
CA ALA A 121 -11.76 -5.93 -2.15
C ALA A 121 -11.74 -6.17 -3.67
N LEU A 122 -10.55 -6.19 -4.27
CA LEU A 122 -10.33 -6.44 -5.70
C LEU A 122 -10.76 -7.86 -6.12
N LEU A 123 -10.58 -8.87 -5.24
CA LEU A 123 -11.08 -10.23 -5.47
C LEU A 123 -12.61 -10.31 -5.50
N VAL A 124 -13.31 -9.36 -4.86
CA VAL A 124 -14.78 -9.32 -4.83
C VAL A 124 -15.34 -8.54 -6.01
N SER A 125 -14.96 -7.26 -6.15
CA SER A 125 -15.41 -6.42 -7.26
C SER A 125 -14.61 -5.13 -7.39
N PHE A 126 -14.58 -4.59 -8.61
CA PHE A 126 -13.93 -3.30 -8.90
C PHE A 126 -14.54 -2.13 -8.14
N SER A 127 -15.87 -2.10 -7.98
CA SER A 127 -16.57 -1.00 -7.32
C SER A 127 -16.20 -0.90 -5.84
N ILE A 128 -16.14 -2.03 -5.13
CA ILE A 128 -15.73 -2.08 -3.72
C ILE A 128 -14.27 -1.65 -3.58
N TRP A 129 -13.40 -2.13 -4.47
CA TRP A 129 -11.99 -1.72 -4.49
C TRP A 129 -11.83 -0.20 -4.69
N LEU A 130 -12.56 0.39 -5.64
CA LEU A 130 -12.51 1.83 -5.89
C LEU A 130 -12.96 2.64 -4.68
N ILE A 131 -14.07 2.25 -4.04
CA ILE A 131 -14.57 2.92 -2.84
C ILE A 131 -13.52 2.86 -1.73
N TYR A 132 -12.93 1.69 -1.51
CA TYR A 132 -11.87 1.50 -0.51
C TYR A 132 -10.65 2.40 -0.79
N LEU A 133 -10.20 2.44 -2.05
CA LEU A 133 -9.07 3.25 -2.47
C LEU A 133 -9.34 4.74 -2.27
N LEU A 134 -10.53 5.24 -2.60
CA LEU A 134 -10.90 6.64 -2.40
C LEU A 134 -10.88 7.04 -0.92
N ILE A 135 -11.46 6.20 -0.04
CA ILE A 135 -11.44 6.43 1.41
C ILE A 135 -10.00 6.45 1.93
N TYR A 136 -9.19 5.48 1.50
CA TYR A 136 -7.78 5.41 1.86
C TYR A 136 -7.00 6.65 1.42
N ILE A 137 -7.19 7.13 0.18
CA ILE A 137 -6.53 8.34 -0.32
C ILE A 137 -6.92 9.56 0.53
N PHE A 138 -8.21 9.71 0.87
CA PHE A 138 -8.70 10.83 1.66
C PHE A 138 -8.09 10.87 3.07
N ILE A 139 -8.03 9.73 3.76
CA ILE A 139 -7.46 9.66 5.11
C ILE A 139 -5.94 9.99 5.07
N ASN A 140 -5.20 9.44 4.11
CA ASN A 140 -3.76 9.70 4.00
C ASN A 140 -3.45 11.15 3.61
N LEU A 141 -4.28 11.78 2.77
CA LEU A 141 -4.17 13.21 2.48
C LEU A 141 -4.23 14.04 3.76
N ASN A 142 -5.24 13.79 4.60
CA ASN A 142 -5.40 14.54 5.84
C ASN A 142 -4.22 14.35 6.80
N ILE A 143 -3.78 13.10 7.02
CA ILE A 143 -2.66 12.81 7.92
C ILE A 143 -1.36 13.46 7.43
N ILE A 144 -1.03 13.29 6.15
CA ILE A 144 0.22 13.80 5.59
C ILE A 144 0.26 15.33 5.57
N LEU A 145 -0.88 15.98 5.30
CA LEU A 145 -0.94 17.45 5.35
C LEU A 145 -0.67 17.97 6.78
N ILE A 146 -1.16 17.29 7.81
CA ILE A 146 -0.88 17.66 9.20
C ILE A 146 0.61 17.43 9.54
N PHE A 147 1.20 16.33 9.10
CA PHE A 147 2.64 16.09 9.29
C PHE A 147 3.53 17.08 8.54
N LYS A 148 3.10 17.50 7.35
CA LYS A 148 3.79 18.55 6.60
C LYS A 148 3.67 19.90 7.30
N TYR A 149 2.49 20.26 7.78
CA TYR A 149 2.28 21.52 8.51
C TYR A 149 3.13 21.59 9.79
N SER A 150 3.24 20.47 10.50
CA SER A 150 4.02 20.37 11.74
C SER A 150 5.49 20.01 11.54
N ASN A 151 5.96 19.78 10.31
CA ASN A 151 7.30 19.30 9.97
C ASN A 151 7.78 18.11 10.84
N SER A 152 6.87 17.25 11.29
CA SER A 152 7.21 16.11 12.14
C SER A 152 7.60 14.91 11.30
N PHE A 153 8.73 14.28 11.57
CA PHE A 153 9.15 13.02 10.94
C PHE A 153 9.28 11.85 11.92
N TYR A 154 9.48 12.16 13.20
CA TYR A 154 9.58 11.18 14.28
C TYR A 154 8.47 11.40 15.33
N LEU A 155 8.08 10.33 16.04
CA LEU A 155 7.05 10.37 17.08
C LEU A 155 7.28 11.48 18.13
N ASN A 156 8.53 11.68 18.57
CA ASN A 156 8.86 12.68 19.58
C ASN A 156 8.57 14.12 19.10
N GLN A 157 8.83 14.41 17.82
CA GLN A 157 8.56 15.73 17.23
C GLN A 157 7.05 15.98 17.13
N MET A 158 6.29 14.94 16.78
CA MET A 158 4.83 15.00 16.73
C MET A 158 4.24 15.36 18.09
N MET A 159 4.70 14.71 19.17
CA MET A 159 4.20 14.96 20.52
C MET A 159 4.47 16.40 20.98
N ASN A 160 5.64 16.96 20.67
CA ASN A 160 5.97 18.33 21.04
C ASN A 160 5.14 19.35 20.27
N ASN A 161 5.01 19.19 18.94
CA ASN A 161 4.35 20.18 18.10
C ASN A 161 2.82 20.19 18.25
N LEU A 162 2.19 19.03 18.51
CA LEU A 162 0.74 18.93 18.63
C LEU A 162 0.19 19.34 19.99
N ASN A 163 1.02 19.41 21.03
CA ASN A 163 0.56 19.86 22.33
C ASN A 163 0.18 21.35 22.34
N TYR A 164 0.70 22.16 21.41
CA TYR A 164 0.34 23.56 21.27
C TYR A 164 -1.07 23.77 20.69
N ASN A 165 -1.52 22.90 19.77
CA ASN A 165 -2.81 23.05 19.09
C ASN A 165 -3.72 21.83 19.35
N LYS A 166 -4.58 21.95 20.36
CA LYS A 166 -5.54 20.90 20.77
C LYS A 166 -6.46 20.44 19.63
N THR A 167 -6.88 21.37 18.76
CA THR A 167 -7.74 21.07 17.60
C THR A 167 -7.02 20.18 16.57
N LEU A 168 -5.76 20.48 16.25
CA LEU A 168 -4.94 19.65 15.37
C LEU A 168 -4.70 18.27 15.97
N LYS A 169 -4.42 18.20 17.28
CA LYS A 169 -4.26 16.92 17.99
C LYS A 169 -5.52 16.05 17.91
N LEU A 170 -6.70 16.63 18.12
CA LEU A 170 -7.98 15.91 17.97
C LEU A 170 -8.20 15.43 16.53
N SER A 171 -7.94 16.28 15.54
CA SER A 171 -8.09 15.90 14.13
C SER A 171 -7.19 14.74 13.72
N LEU A 172 -5.93 14.71 14.22
CA LEU A 172 -5.01 13.60 13.99
C LEU A 172 -5.48 12.31 14.67
N MET A 173 -5.99 12.39 15.90
CA MET A 173 -6.56 11.24 16.61
C MET A 173 -7.72 10.61 15.84
N ILE A 174 -8.67 11.42 15.38
CA ILE A 174 -9.83 10.94 14.61
C ILE A 174 -9.36 10.28 13.30
N ASN A 175 -8.36 10.86 12.62
CA ASN A 175 -7.81 10.29 11.40
C ASN A 175 -7.08 8.94 11.64
N PHE A 176 -6.42 8.76 12.78
CA PHE A 176 -5.80 7.47 13.09
C PHE A 176 -6.83 6.41 13.49
N LEU A 177 -7.89 6.79 14.21
CA LEU A 177 -8.99 5.88 14.52
C LEU A 177 -9.73 5.45 13.24
N SER A 178 -9.92 6.36 12.29
CA SER A 178 -10.52 6.03 10.99
C SER A 178 -9.58 5.17 10.13
N LEU A 179 -8.28 5.42 10.15
CA LEU A 179 -7.27 4.55 9.51
C LEU A 179 -7.30 3.12 10.09
N GLY A 180 -7.55 3.00 11.41
CA GLY A 180 -7.73 1.72 12.11
C GLY A 180 -9.08 1.04 11.85
N GLY A 181 -10.04 1.70 11.20
CA GLY A 181 -11.34 1.13 10.86
C GLY A 181 -12.32 1.01 12.02
N LEU A 182 -12.19 1.83 13.06
CA LEU A 182 -13.12 1.83 14.19
C LEU A 182 -14.48 2.42 13.78
N PRO A 183 -15.61 1.74 14.09
CA PRO A 183 -16.93 2.33 13.93
C PRO A 183 -17.12 3.50 14.93
N PRO A 184 -17.88 4.55 14.57
CA PRO A 184 -18.28 5.61 15.49
C PRO A 184 -19.26 5.12 16.56
#